data_AF-A0A067CKP4-F1
#
_entry.id   AF-A0A067CKP4-F1
#
_cell.length_a   1.000
_cell.length_b   1.000
_cell.length_c   1.000
_cell.angle_alpha   90.00
_cell.angle_beta   90.00
_cell.angle_gamma   90.00
#
_symmetry.space_group_name_H-M   'P 1'
#
loop_
_entity.id
_entity.type
_entity.pdbx_description
1 polymer ?
#
loop_
_entity_poly.entity_id
_entity_poly.type
_entity_poly.pdbx_seq_one_letter_code
_entity_poly.pdbx_strand_id
1 'polypeptide(L)'
;MAEPYTGPVLADWGGVAAWKRGFLDAAATRGLRELYKLKDHAIDTTISPARRIEIHAAAEVAVPPVPHDLPSSAFSDAVLARAHAIVAHVADAMRAETAAVQARTMAAAVTFLLSALSPDLRDELDDTLSPSELWAEVHAKGFVLMDDCRLFGHLEHVRFADDDQLPGGLAHVEEHIQRFVDVIFVPSHGLDARLVAAADRLKMALLCNACTPAMANICEAWRADALMMEFRQLGSPMLHAFQWLMRRQRAFGYG
;
A
#
# COMPACT_ATOMS: atom_id res chain seq x y z
N MET A 1 -14.54 -18.11 -11.17
CA MET A 1 -13.77 -18.04 -9.90
C MET A 1 -12.70 -16.98 -10.08
N ALA A 2 -12.50 -16.09 -9.11
CA ALA A 2 -11.41 -15.12 -9.19
C ALA A 2 -10.07 -15.85 -9.12
N GLU A 3 -9.13 -15.50 -9.98
CA GLU A 3 -7.79 -16.09 -9.92
C GLU A 3 -7.09 -15.65 -8.63
N PRO A 4 -6.40 -16.56 -7.92
CA PRO A 4 -5.64 -16.20 -6.73
C PRO A 4 -4.45 -15.31 -7.09
N TYR A 5 -3.91 -14.63 -6.08
CA TYR A 5 -2.62 -13.97 -6.16
C TYR A 5 -1.50 -15.01 -6.31
N THR A 6 -0.56 -14.74 -7.23
CA THR A 6 0.54 -15.66 -7.58
C THR A 6 1.91 -15.16 -7.11
N GLY A 7 1.97 -13.98 -6.49
CA GLY A 7 3.21 -13.42 -5.98
C GLY A 7 3.54 -13.89 -4.55
N PRO A 8 4.53 -13.26 -3.90
CA PRO A 8 4.95 -13.60 -2.54
C PRO A 8 3.84 -13.42 -1.51
N VAL A 9 3.49 -14.49 -0.81
CA VAL A 9 2.49 -14.46 0.27
C VAL A 9 3.06 -13.72 1.49
N LEU A 10 2.28 -12.82 2.07
CA LEU A 10 2.62 -12.17 3.33
C LEU A 10 2.46 -13.18 4.47
N ALA A 11 3.57 -13.59 5.08
CA ALA A 11 3.58 -14.56 6.18
C ALA A 11 3.60 -13.90 7.57
N ASP A 12 4.00 -12.63 7.65
CA ASP A 12 4.12 -11.87 8.90
C ASP A 12 3.78 -10.39 8.65
N TRP A 13 3.09 -9.76 9.59
CA TRP A 13 2.66 -8.36 9.50
C TRP A 13 3.85 -7.38 9.39
N GLY A 14 5.03 -7.72 9.94
CA GLY A 14 6.25 -6.92 9.77
C GLY A 14 6.75 -6.85 8.32
N GLY A 15 6.26 -7.72 7.44
CA GLY A 15 6.54 -7.73 6.01
C GLY A 15 5.66 -6.80 5.17
N VAL A 16 4.62 -6.18 5.74
CA VAL A 16 3.61 -5.41 4.99
C VAL A 16 4.26 -4.31 4.14
N ALA A 17 5.23 -3.58 4.67
CA ALA A 17 5.89 -2.48 3.96
C ALA A 17 6.57 -2.93 2.66
N ALA A 18 7.28 -4.06 2.69
CA ALA A 18 7.97 -4.63 1.52
C ALA A 18 6.98 -5.29 0.54
N TRP A 19 5.94 -5.94 1.06
CA TRP A 19 4.94 -6.69 0.29
C TRP A 19 3.96 -5.79 -0.47
N LYS A 20 3.54 -4.67 0.14
CA LYS A 20 2.46 -3.77 -0.34
C LYS A 20 2.57 -3.42 -1.82
N ARG A 21 3.77 -3.04 -2.29
CA ARG A 21 3.98 -2.62 -3.68
C ARG A 21 3.70 -3.77 -4.65
N GLY A 22 4.34 -4.92 -4.43
CA GLY A 22 4.20 -6.07 -5.32
C GLY A 22 2.76 -6.57 -5.39
N PHE A 23 2.04 -6.52 -4.26
CA PHE A 23 0.61 -6.80 -4.24
C PHE A 23 -0.19 -5.80 -5.08
N LEU A 24 0.01 -4.49 -4.88
CA LEU A 24 -0.73 -3.45 -5.61
C LEU A 24 -0.43 -3.44 -7.11
N ASP A 25 0.79 -3.80 -7.51
CA ASP A 25 1.16 -3.91 -8.93
C ASP A 25 0.46 -5.12 -9.57
N ALA A 26 0.41 -6.26 -8.88
CA ALA A 26 -0.38 -7.42 -9.34
C ALA A 26 -1.90 -7.15 -9.32
N ALA A 27 -2.40 -6.35 -8.38
CA ALA A 27 -3.79 -5.90 -8.39
C ALA A 27 -4.07 -4.98 -9.60
N ALA A 28 -3.10 -4.16 -10.00
CA ALA A 28 -3.22 -3.24 -11.13
C ALA A 28 -3.39 -3.98 -12.45
N THR A 29 -2.66 -5.07 -12.67
CA THR A 29 -2.80 -5.89 -13.90
C THR A 29 -4.19 -6.52 -14.03
N ARG A 30 -4.94 -6.58 -12.92
CA ARG A 30 -6.33 -7.08 -12.85
C ARG A 30 -7.37 -5.97 -12.72
N GLY A 31 -6.97 -4.70 -12.76
CA GLY A 31 -7.89 -3.56 -12.60
C GLY A 31 -8.47 -3.41 -11.19
N LEU A 32 -7.90 -4.06 -10.18
CA LEU A 32 -8.41 -4.07 -8.80
C LEU A 32 -7.76 -3.02 -7.90
N ARG A 33 -6.64 -2.41 -8.34
CA ARG A 33 -5.78 -1.54 -7.51
C ARG A 33 -6.56 -0.45 -6.78
N GLU A 34 -7.48 0.21 -7.48
CA GLU A 34 -8.16 1.39 -6.94
C GLU A 34 -9.23 1.02 -5.90
N LEU A 35 -9.74 -0.22 -5.92
CA LEU A 35 -10.67 -0.74 -4.91
C LEU A 35 -10.04 -0.85 -3.52
N TYR A 36 -8.72 -0.97 -3.44
CA TYR A 36 -8.01 -1.01 -2.16
C TYR A 36 -7.70 0.39 -1.62
N LYS A 37 -7.60 1.39 -2.49
CA LYS A 37 -7.15 2.74 -2.12
C LYS A 37 -8.29 3.71 -1.82
N LEU A 38 -9.42 3.53 -2.50
CA LEU A 38 -10.54 4.45 -2.48
C LEU A 38 -11.77 3.70 -1.97
N LYS A 39 -12.35 4.19 -0.86
CA LYS A 39 -13.50 3.57 -0.22
C LYS A 39 -14.71 3.42 -1.15
N ASP A 40 -14.91 4.41 -2.02
CA ASP A 40 -16.07 4.49 -2.93
C ASP A 40 -15.64 4.50 -4.40
N HIS A 41 -14.65 3.69 -4.77
CA HIS A 41 -14.22 3.62 -6.16
C HIS A 41 -15.37 3.12 -7.07
N ALA A 42 -15.67 3.91 -8.11
CA ALA A 42 -16.66 3.52 -9.09
C ALA A 42 -16.17 2.32 -9.91
N ILE A 43 -16.85 1.19 -9.76
CA ILE A 43 -16.60 -0.01 -10.57
C ILE A 43 -17.23 0.22 -11.95
N ASP A 44 -16.44 -0.04 -13.00
CA ASP A 44 -16.98 -0.11 -14.35
C ASP A 44 -17.98 -1.27 -14.42
N THR A 45 -19.25 -0.91 -14.46
CA THR A 45 -20.38 -1.83 -14.54
C THR A 45 -20.96 -1.88 -15.95
N THR A 46 -20.17 -1.48 -16.96
CA THR A 46 -20.60 -1.48 -18.35
C THR A 46 -21.04 -2.87 -18.78
N ILE A 47 -22.34 -3.04 -18.96
CA ILE A 47 -22.93 -4.26 -19.49
C ILE A 47 -22.61 -4.34 -20.98
N SER A 48 -22.05 -5.46 -21.42
CA SER A 48 -21.67 -5.68 -22.81
C SER A 48 -22.87 -5.58 -23.77
N PRO A 49 -22.67 -5.17 -25.03
CA PRO A 49 -23.76 -5.09 -26.00
C PRO A 49 -24.51 -6.41 -26.17
N ALA A 50 -23.79 -7.54 -26.22
CA ALA A 50 -24.40 -8.87 -26.31
C ALA A 50 -25.32 -9.15 -25.12
N ARG A 51 -24.88 -8.86 -23.89
CA ARG A 51 -25.69 -9.06 -22.69
C ARG A 51 -26.92 -8.17 -22.65
N ARG A 52 -26.83 -6.92 -23.16
CA ARG A 52 -28.00 -6.04 -23.30
C ARG A 52 -29.04 -6.62 -24.26
N ILE A 53 -28.60 -7.20 -25.37
CA ILE A 53 -29.49 -7.86 -26.34
C ILE A 53 -30.20 -9.05 -25.68
N GLU A 54 -29.48 -9.87 -24.91
CA GLU A 54 -30.07 -10.98 -24.15
C GLU A 54 -31.13 -10.50 -23.15
N ILE A 55 -30.84 -9.43 -22.39
CA ILE A 55 -31.79 -8.84 -21.43
C ILE A 55 -33.05 -8.35 -22.14
N HIS A 56 -32.90 -7.67 -23.28
CA HIS A 56 -34.03 -7.24 -24.09
C HIS A 56 -34.86 -8.40 -24.61
N ALA A 57 -34.22 -9.44 -25.17
CA ALA A 57 -34.91 -10.63 -25.65
C ALA A 57 -35.66 -11.35 -24.52
N ALA A 58 -35.05 -11.45 -23.33
CA ALA A 58 -35.69 -12.04 -22.15
C ALA A 58 -36.92 -11.23 -21.69
N ALA A 59 -36.85 -9.90 -21.72
CA ALA A 59 -37.98 -9.04 -21.36
C ALA A 59 -39.16 -9.18 -22.33
N GLU A 60 -38.91 -9.28 -23.65
CA GLU A 60 -39.94 -9.52 -24.66
C GLU A 60 -40.68 -10.85 -24.44
N VAL A 61 -39.98 -11.89 -24.00
CA VAL A 61 -40.55 -13.21 -23.68
C VAL A 61 -41.31 -13.19 -22.35
N ALA A 62 -40.81 -12.45 -21.35
CA ALA A 62 -41.41 -12.39 -20.02
C ALA A 62 -42.74 -11.63 -19.98
N VAL A 63 -42.92 -10.62 -20.85
CA VAL A 63 -44.14 -9.81 -20.90
C VAL A 63 -45.18 -10.47 -21.82
N PRO A 64 -46.40 -10.79 -21.31
CA PRO A 64 -47.43 -11.45 -22.08
C PRO A 64 -47.77 -10.73 -23.40
N PRO A 65 -48.10 -11.46 -24.48
CA PRO A 65 -48.55 -10.87 -25.73
C PRO A 65 -49.92 -10.20 -25.58
N VAL A 66 -50.20 -9.19 -26.42
CA VAL A 66 -51.50 -8.52 -26.45
C VAL A 66 -52.52 -9.41 -27.16
N PRO A 67 -53.70 -9.70 -26.56
CA PRO A 67 -54.75 -10.47 -27.23
C PRO A 67 -55.26 -9.77 -28.50
N HIS A 68 -55.44 -10.54 -29.57
CA HIS A 68 -55.87 -10.02 -30.88
C HIS A 68 -57.38 -9.80 -31.01
N ASP A 69 -58.17 -10.28 -30.04
CA ASP A 69 -59.63 -10.21 -30.01
C ASP A 69 -60.16 -8.92 -29.34
N LEU A 70 -59.26 -8.03 -28.91
CA LEU A 70 -59.62 -6.76 -28.29
C LEU A 70 -60.23 -5.76 -29.29
N PRO A 71 -61.22 -4.93 -28.86
CA PRO A 71 -61.65 -3.76 -29.61
C PRO A 71 -60.48 -2.80 -29.90
N SER A 72 -60.52 -2.10 -31.03
CA SER A 72 -59.40 -1.28 -31.55
C SER A 72 -58.79 -0.30 -30.53
N SER A 73 -59.61 0.41 -29.74
CA SER A 73 -59.12 1.31 -28.68
C SER A 73 -58.41 0.55 -27.56
N ALA A 74 -59.01 -0.54 -27.07
CA ALA A 74 -58.44 -1.38 -26.02
C ALA A 74 -57.16 -2.10 -26.49
N PHE A 75 -57.09 -2.48 -27.77
CA PHE A 75 -55.88 -3.06 -28.36
C PHE A 75 -54.73 -2.04 -28.37
N SER A 76 -54.99 -0.81 -28.78
CA SER A 76 -53.99 0.27 -28.81
C SER A 76 -53.43 0.56 -27.41
N ASP A 77 -54.32 0.66 -26.42
CA ASP A 77 -53.94 0.86 -25.01
C ASP A 77 -53.13 -0.33 -24.48
N ALA A 78 -53.51 -1.57 -24.82
CA ALA A 78 -52.81 -2.78 -24.40
C ALA A 78 -51.42 -2.90 -25.05
N VAL A 79 -51.26 -2.50 -26.32
CA VAL A 79 -49.94 -2.45 -26.99
C VAL A 79 -49.02 -1.44 -26.31
N LEU A 80 -49.53 -0.25 -26.00
CA LEU A 80 -48.75 0.76 -25.29
C LEU A 80 -48.37 0.28 -23.88
N ALA A 81 -49.32 -0.32 -23.16
CA ALA A 81 -49.06 -0.89 -21.84
C ALA A 81 -48.00 -2.00 -21.89
N ARG A 82 -48.05 -2.88 -22.89
CA ARG A 82 -47.04 -3.93 -23.10
C ARG A 82 -45.65 -3.31 -23.35
N ALA A 83 -45.56 -2.31 -24.22
CA ALA A 83 -44.29 -1.65 -24.51
C ALA A 83 -43.67 -1.02 -23.26
N HIS A 84 -44.47 -0.33 -22.44
CA HIS A 84 -44.01 0.20 -21.16
C HIS A 84 -43.56 -0.89 -20.19
N ALA A 85 -44.30 -2.00 -20.11
CA ALA A 85 -43.93 -3.14 -19.26
C ALA A 85 -42.57 -3.75 -19.66
N ILE A 86 -42.28 -3.87 -20.96
CA ILE A 86 -40.99 -4.35 -21.45
C ILE A 86 -39.86 -3.39 -21.06
N VAL A 87 -40.06 -2.09 -21.26
CA VAL A 87 -39.07 -1.07 -20.88
C VAL A 87 -38.76 -1.13 -19.38
N ALA A 88 -39.79 -1.27 -18.53
CA ALA A 88 -39.62 -1.41 -17.09
C ALA A 88 -38.83 -2.69 -16.74
N HIS A 89 -39.18 -3.82 -17.36
CA HIS A 89 -38.49 -5.09 -17.13
C HIS A 89 -37.01 -5.04 -17.55
N VAL A 90 -36.70 -4.39 -18.67
CA VAL A 90 -35.31 -4.17 -19.11
C VAL A 90 -34.56 -3.30 -18.12
N ALA A 91 -35.17 -2.20 -17.66
CA ALA A 91 -34.54 -1.30 -16.70
C ALA A 91 -34.22 -2.02 -15.37
N ASP A 92 -35.13 -2.84 -14.87
CA ASP A 92 -34.95 -3.64 -13.65
C ASP A 92 -33.82 -4.67 -13.81
N ALA A 93 -33.82 -5.40 -14.92
CA ALA A 93 -32.79 -6.40 -15.23
C ALA A 93 -31.40 -5.76 -15.41
N MET A 94 -31.32 -4.58 -16.05
CA MET A 94 -30.07 -3.83 -16.19
C MET A 94 -29.54 -3.38 -14.82
N ARG A 95 -30.41 -2.86 -13.94
CA ARG A 95 -30.02 -2.52 -12.56
C ARG A 95 -29.51 -3.74 -11.79
N ALA A 96 -30.18 -4.88 -11.92
CA ALA A 96 -29.76 -6.12 -11.28
C ALA A 96 -28.41 -6.62 -11.81
N GLU A 97 -28.17 -6.57 -13.12
CA GLU A 97 -26.89 -6.97 -13.71
C GLU A 97 -25.75 -6.02 -13.29
N THR A 98 -25.97 -4.71 -13.26
CA THR A 98 -25.02 -3.73 -12.73
C THR A 98 -24.63 -4.07 -11.28
N ALA A 99 -25.62 -4.31 -10.41
CA ALA A 99 -25.37 -4.67 -9.01
C ALA A 99 -24.60 -6.01 -8.91
N ALA A 100 -24.93 -6.98 -9.77
CA ALA A 100 -24.24 -8.27 -9.80
C ALA A 100 -22.79 -8.14 -10.27
N VAL A 101 -22.50 -7.31 -11.27
CA VAL A 101 -21.12 -7.00 -11.70
C VAL A 101 -20.34 -6.37 -10.55
N GLN A 102 -20.92 -5.36 -9.88
CA GLN A 102 -20.31 -4.70 -8.74
C GLN A 102 -19.97 -5.69 -7.62
N ALA A 103 -20.94 -6.52 -7.21
CA ALA A 103 -20.75 -7.52 -6.16
C ALA A 103 -19.67 -8.55 -6.51
N ARG A 104 -19.65 -9.05 -7.77
CA ARG A 104 -18.62 -9.99 -8.24
C ARG A 104 -17.22 -9.36 -8.22
N THR A 105 -17.09 -8.11 -8.62
CA THR A 105 -15.81 -7.39 -8.62
C THR A 105 -15.31 -7.15 -7.19
N MET A 106 -16.19 -6.75 -6.26
CA MET A 106 -15.84 -6.61 -4.84
C MET A 106 -15.38 -7.92 -4.23
N ALA A 107 -16.15 -9.00 -4.42
CA ALA A 107 -15.79 -10.33 -3.93
C ALA A 107 -14.47 -10.84 -4.52
N ALA A 108 -14.20 -10.56 -5.81
CA ALA A 108 -12.93 -10.89 -6.44
C ALA A 108 -11.74 -10.14 -5.82
N ALA A 109 -11.91 -8.86 -5.47
CA ALA A 109 -10.88 -8.09 -4.77
C ALA A 109 -10.63 -8.62 -3.35
N VAL A 110 -11.67 -8.90 -2.57
CA VAL A 110 -11.53 -9.53 -1.24
C VAL A 110 -10.78 -10.86 -1.36
N THR A 111 -11.22 -11.75 -2.26
CA THR A 111 -10.59 -13.05 -2.47
C THR A 111 -9.12 -12.91 -2.89
N PHE A 112 -8.82 -11.96 -3.77
CA PHE A 112 -7.45 -11.69 -4.22
C PHE A 112 -6.55 -11.23 -3.07
N LEU A 113 -7.01 -10.29 -2.25
CA LEU A 113 -6.29 -9.83 -1.06
C LEU A 113 -6.05 -10.97 -0.08
N LEU A 114 -7.10 -11.70 0.31
CA LEU A 114 -6.98 -12.81 1.25
C LEU A 114 -6.02 -13.89 0.72
N SER A 115 -6.07 -14.21 -0.57
CA SER A 115 -5.16 -15.20 -1.18
C SER A 115 -3.68 -14.82 -1.08
N ALA A 116 -3.38 -13.54 -0.89
CA ALA A 116 -2.02 -13.01 -0.77
C ALA A 116 -1.47 -13.00 0.67
N LEU A 117 -2.26 -13.45 1.64
CA LEU A 117 -1.90 -13.58 3.06
C LEU A 117 -1.71 -15.06 3.43
N SER A 118 -0.88 -15.38 4.43
CA SER A 118 -0.83 -16.73 5.00
C SER A 118 -2.14 -17.04 5.75
N PRO A 119 -2.51 -18.32 5.93
CA PRO A 119 -3.73 -18.69 6.67
C PRO A 119 -3.83 -18.01 8.04
N ASP A 120 -2.74 -18.01 8.81
CA ASP A 120 -2.69 -17.41 10.14
C ASP A 120 -3.07 -15.91 10.13
N LEU A 121 -2.57 -15.15 9.15
CA LEU A 121 -2.90 -13.74 9.01
C LEU A 121 -4.33 -13.50 8.49
N ARG A 122 -4.89 -14.44 7.73
CA ARG A 122 -6.28 -14.34 7.24
C ARG A 122 -7.27 -14.49 8.37
N ASP A 123 -7.02 -15.43 9.28
CA ASP A 123 -7.90 -15.71 10.42
C ASP A 123 -7.99 -14.54 11.40
N GLU A 124 -7.04 -13.61 11.33
CA GLU A 124 -7.03 -12.36 12.08
C GLU A 124 -7.84 -11.21 11.46
N LEU A 125 -8.36 -11.37 10.24
CA LEU A 125 -9.10 -10.34 9.51
C LEU A 125 -10.59 -10.66 9.42
N ASP A 126 -11.43 -9.62 9.39
CA ASP A 126 -12.88 -9.76 9.16
C ASP A 126 -13.19 -9.78 7.66
N ASP A 127 -13.50 -10.96 7.12
CA ASP A 127 -13.78 -11.17 5.70
C ASP A 127 -15.11 -10.56 5.21
N THR A 128 -15.92 -9.99 6.11
CA THR A 128 -17.14 -9.25 5.78
C THR A 128 -16.88 -7.81 5.34
N LEU A 129 -15.66 -7.31 5.56
CA LEU A 129 -15.25 -5.94 5.22
C LEU A 129 -15.08 -5.73 3.72
N SER A 130 -15.26 -4.46 3.29
CA SER A 130 -14.98 -4.07 1.92
C SER A 130 -13.48 -4.19 1.59
N PRO A 131 -13.08 -4.30 0.30
CA PRO A 131 -11.67 -4.37 -0.08
C PRO A 131 -10.81 -3.24 0.48
N SER A 132 -11.32 -2.01 0.51
CA SER A 132 -10.62 -0.85 1.08
C SER A 132 -10.48 -0.92 2.60
N GLU A 133 -11.47 -1.47 3.29
CA GLU A 133 -11.46 -1.61 4.75
C GLU A 133 -10.51 -2.72 5.18
N LEU A 134 -10.56 -3.88 4.52
CA LEU A 134 -9.57 -4.94 4.68
C LEU A 134 -8.15 -4.44 4.42
N TRP A 135 -7.97 -3.65 3.36
CA TRP A 135 -6.67 -3.07 3.04
C TRP A 135 -6.18 -2.11 4.13
N ALA A 136 -7.07 -1.29 4.68
CA ALA A 136 -6.76 -0.40 5.80
C ALA A 136 -6.38 -1.19 7.06
N GLU A 137 -7.05 -2.31 7.34
CA GLU A 137 -6.76 -3.18 8.48
C GLU A 137 -5.39 -3.85 8.36
N VAL A 138 -5.06 -4.41 7.18
CA VAL A 138 -3.72 -4.94 6.88
C VAL A 138 -2.65 -3.87 7.11
N HIS A 139 -2.93 -2.62 6.70
CA HIS A 139 -2.03 -1.52 6.97
C HIS A 139 -1.89 -1.22 8.46
N ALA A 140 -3.00 -1.12 9.19
CA ALA A 140 -2.99 -0.83 10.62
C ALA A 140 -2.17 -1.87 11.38
N LYS A 141 -2.37 -3.17 11.13
CA LYS A 141 -1.60 -4.25 11.77
C LYS A 141 -0.10 -4.18 11.43
N GLY A 142 0.24 -3.88 10.17
CA GLY A 142 1.63 -3.67 9.76
C GLY A 142 2.28 -2.46 10.43
N PHE A 143 1.55 -1.35 10.61
CA PHE A 143 2.05 -0.14 11.26
C PHE A 143 2.18 -0.30 12.78
N VAL A 144 1.20 -0.88 13.46
CA VAL A 144 1.25 -1.16 14.90
C VAL A 144 2.50 -1.95 15.28
N LEU A 145 2.88 -2.95 14.49
CA LEU A 145 4.13 -3.68 14.74
C LEU A 145 5.39 -2.88 14.43
N MET A 146 5.38 -1.94 13.48
CA MET A 146 6.52 -1.02 13.32
C MET A 146 6.66 -0.07 14.52
N ASP A 147 5.53 0.41 15.04
CA ASP A 147 5.47 1.28 16.21
C ASP A 147 5.89 0.52 17.49
N ASP A 148 5.43 -0.72 17.66
CA ASP A 148 5.69 -1.54 18.85
C ASP A 148 7.06 -2.23 18.84
N CYS A 149 7.59 -2.65 17.69
CA CYS A 149 8.80 -3.49 17.63
C CYS A 149 10.06 -2.83 17.07
N ARG A 150 10.00 -1.66 16.40
CA ARG A 150 11.17 -1.16 15.65
C ARG A 150 11.48 0.33 15.77
N LEU A 151 10.51 1.23 15.91
CA LEU A 151 10.82 2.66 15.81
C LEU A 151 11.58 3.20 17.03
N PHE A 152 11.16 2.82 18.25
CA PHE A 152 11.77 3.33 19.49
C PHE A 152 12.92 2.45 19.97
N GLY A 153 12.78 1.12 19.88
CA GLY A 153 13.85 0.18 20.25
C GLY A 153 15.12 0.36 19.44
N HIS A 154 15.06 0.73 18.15
CA HIS A 154 16.27 0.99 17.36
C HIS A 154 16.86 2.38 17.60
N LEU A 155 16.06 3.41 17.91
CA LEU A 155 16.58 4.75 18.25
C LEU A 155 17.28 4.78 19.61
N GLU A 156 16.83 3.97 20.58
CA GLU A 156 17.46 3.85 21.90
C GLU A 156 18.89 3.28 21.83
N HIS A 157 19.20 2.50 20.78
CA HIS A 157 20.53 1.92 20.53
C HIS A 157 21.37 2.74 19.54
N VAL A 158 20.84 3.83 18.98
CA VAL A 158 21.57 4.77 18.10
C VAL A 158 22.19 5.87 18.96
N ARG A 159 23.01 5.47 19.93
CA ARG A 159 23.88 6.35 20.71
C ARG A 159 25.22 5.65 20.84
N PHE A 160 26.31 6.39 20.65
CA PHE A 160 27.62 5.90 21.08
C PHE A 160 27.61 5.73 22.60
N ALA A 161 27.91 4.53 23.09
CA ALA A 161 28.23 4.35 24.50
C ALA A 161 29.63 4.93 24.77
N ASP A 162 29.87 5.47 25.97
CA ASP A 162 31.17 6.08 26.33
C ASP A 162 32.36 5.09 26.21
N ASP A 163 32.09 3.78 26.20
CA ASP A 163 33.07 2.69 26.14
C ASP A 163 33.24 2.03 24.75
N ASP A 164 32.56 2.52 23.70
CA ASP A 164 32.67 1.93 22.36
C ASP A 164 34.05 2.22 21.73
N GLN A 165 34.98 1.27 21.89
CA GLN A 165 36.28 1.33 21.21
C GLN A 165 36.11 1.15 19.69
N LEU A 166 36.46 2.18 18.93
CA LEU A 166 36.53 2.13 17.46
C LEU A 166 37.65 1.18 17.00
N PRO A 167 37.41 0.39 15.93
CA PRO A 167 36.53 0.70 14.79
C PRO A 167 35.11 0.10 14.80
N GLY A 168 34.75 -0.73 15.78
CA GLY A 168 33.51 -1.52 15.72
C GLY A 168 32.20 -0.73 15.89
N GLY A 169 32.20 0.33 16.70
CA GLY A 169 30.98 1.06 17.08
C GLY A 169 30.29 1.83 15.94
N LEU A 170 31.06 2.49 15.06
CA LEU A 170 30.47 3.24 13.94
C LEU A 170 29.79 2.33 12.92
N ALA A 171 30.43 1.21 12.56
CA ALA A 171 29.86 0.24 11.64
C ALA A 171 28.54 -0.34 12.18
N HIS A 172 28.45 -0.52 13.51
CA HIS A 172 27.24 -0.98 14.18
C HIS A 172 26.10 0.05 14.12
N VAL A 173 26.41 1.33 14.35
CA VAL A 173 25.45 2.45 14.24
C VAL A 173 24.98 2.64 12.80
N GLU A 174 25.89 2.61 11.83
CA GLU A 174 25.56 2.70 10.41
C GLU A 174 24.68 1.55 9.94
N GLU A 175 24.94 0.32 10.39
CA GLU A 175 24.10 -0.85 10.11
C GLU A 175 22.67 -0.66 10.65
N HIS A 176 22.53 -0.14 11.87
CA HIS A 176 21.22 0.13 12.48
C HIS A 176 20.46 1.24 11.76
N ILE A 177 21.16 2.33 11.42
CA ILE A 177 20.59 3.42 10.62
C ILE A 177 20.15 2.90 9.24
N GLN A 178 20.97 2.06 8.59
CA GLN A 178 20.63 1.48 7.30
C GLN A 178 19.38 0.61 7.38
N ARG A 179 19.26 -0.26 8.40
CA ARG A 179 18.05 -1.08 8.64
C ARG A 179 16.83 -0.20 8.86
N PHE A 180 16.95 0.87 9.65
CA PHE A 180 15.85 1.83 9.90
C PHE A 180 15.41 2.53 8.61
N VAL A 181 16.39 2.97 7.80
CA VAL A 181 16.11 3.60 6.51
C VAL A 181 15.51 2.62 5.52
N ASP A 182 15.91 1.35 5.48
CA ASP A 182 15.32 0.34 4.59
C ASP A 182 13.86 0.02 4.93
N VAL A 183 13.44 0.20 6.19
CA VAL A 183 12.02 0.10 6.59
C VAL A 183 11.20 1.27 6.02
N ILE A 184 11.75 2.49 6.06
CA ILE A 184 11.05 3.70 5.59
C ILE A 184 11.14 3.85 4.07
N PHE A 185 12.28 3.47 3.49
CA PHE A 185 12.63 3.58 2.09
C PHE A 185 12.92 2.18 1.54
N VAL A 186 11.87 1.49 1.09
CA VAL A 186 11.96 0.12 0.56
C VAL A 186 13.01 0.02 -0.58
N PRO A 187 13.98 -0.93 -0.54
CA PRO A 187 15.10 -1.01 -1.49
C PRO A 187 14.75 -1.10 -2.99
N SER A 188 13.51 -1.49 -3.34
CA SER A 188 13.02 -1.51 -4.73
C SER A 188 12.89 -0.11 -5.37
N HIS A 189 13.13 0.95 -4.59
CA HIS A 189 13.16 2.34 -5.03
C HIS A 189 14.50 2.83 -5.59
N GLY A 190 15.51 1.96 -5.76
CA GLY A 190 16.88 2.34 -6.14
C GLY A 190 17.07 3.13 -7.45
N LEU A 191 16.00 3.58 -8.11
CA LEU A 191 16.01 4.39 -9.32
C LEU A 191 15.40 5.80 -9.15
N ASP A 192 14.68 6.10 -8.05
CA ASP A 192 14.16 7.47 -7.82
C ASP A 192 15.16 8.30 -7.03
N ALA A 193 15.86 9.20 -7.72
CA ALA A 193 16.86 10.09 -7.16
C ALA A 193 16.34 10.94 -5.97
N ARG A 194 15.03 11.25 -5.92
CA ARG A 194 14.45 12.02 -4.81
C ARG A 194 14.32 11.17 -3.54
N LEU A 195 13.96 9.89 -3.69
CA LEU A 195 13.85 8.97 -2.57
C LEU A 195 15.24 8.59 -2.03
N VAL A 196 16.23 8.44 -2.91
CA VAL A 196 17.63 8.25 -2.51
C VAL A 196 18.15 9.46 -1.72
N ALA A 197 17.92 10.68 -2.22
CA ALA A 197 18.33 11.89 -1.51
C ALA A 197 17.61 12.07 -0.15
N ALA A 198 16.33 11.68 -0.06
CA ALA A 198 15.58 11.72 1.20
C ALA A 198 16.10 10.69 2.21
N ALA A 199 16.40 9.46 1.75
CA ALA A 199 17.00 8.41 2.56
C ALA A 199 18.36 8.87 3.11
N ASP A 200 19.23 9.43 2.28
CA ASP A 200 20.56 9.92 2.68
C ASP A 200 20.47 11.05 3.73
N ARG A 201 19.53 11.99 3.57
CA ARG A 201 19.29 13.05 4.57
C ARG A 201 18.81 12.47 5.90
N LEU A 202 17.97 11.45 5.88
CA LEU A 202 17.52 10.78 7.11
C LEU A 202 18.69 10.06 7.81
N LYS A 203 19.54 9.35 7.07
CA LYS A 203 20.76 8.72 7.63
C LYS A 203 21.66 9.77 8.30
N MET A 204 21.89 10.90 7.64
CA MET A 204 22.68 12.00 8.20
C MET A 204 22.05 12.58 9.47
N ALA A 205 20.74 12.80 9.48
CA ALA A 205 20.05 13.32 10.65
C ALA A 205 20.18 12.38 11.85
N LEU A 206 20.01 11.07 11.64
CA LEU A 206 20.14 10.04 12.67
C LEU A 206 21.57 9.92 13.19
N LEU A 207 22.56 9.95 12.30
CA LEU A 207 23.97 9.87 12.66
C LEU A 207 24.42 11.09 13.47
N CYS A 208 24.00 12.28 13.08
CA CYS A 208 24.25 13.50 13.86
C CYS A 208 23.57 13.47 15.24
N ASN A 209 22.42 12.80 15.37
CA ASN A 209 21.75 12.62 16.66
C ASN A 209 22.41 11.53 17.53
N ALA A 210 23.12 10.58 16.91
CA ALA A 210 23.88 9.54 17.61
C ALA A 210 25.19 10.09 18.22
N CYS A 211 25.72 11.17 17.64
CA CYS A 211 26.96 11.83 18.08
C CYS A 211 26.84 12.48 19.46
N THR A 212 27.95 12.56 20.19
CA THR A 212 28.01 13.21 21.50
C THR A 212 27.88 14.74 21.39
N PRO A 213 27.48 15.46 22.45
CA PRO A 213 27.35 16.93 22.44
C PRO A 213 28.62 17.67 22.00
N ALA A 214 29.80 17.08 22.23
CA ALA A 214 31.09 17.62 21.79
C ALA A 214 31.25 17.67 20.25
N MET A 215 30.41 16.94 19.52
CA MET A 215 30.40 16.86 18.06
C MET A 215 29.29 17.69 17.41
N ALA A 216 28.46 18.37 18.19
CA ALA A 216 27.31 19.13 17.68
C ALA A 216 27.73 20.16 16.61
N ASN A 217 28.81 20.92 16.84
CA ASN A 217 29.31 21.92 15.89
C ASN A 217 29.79 21.30 14.57
N ILE A 218 30.34 20.09 14.60
CA ILE A 218 30.78 19.35 13.41
C ILE A 218 29.56 18.84 12.64
N CYS A 219 28.57 18.32 13.37
CA CYS A 219 27.31 17.85 12.81
C CYS A 219 26.49 18.99 12.17
N GLU A 220 26.52 20.19 12.75
CA GLU A 220 25.88 21.39 12.20
C GLU A 220 26.57 21.89 10.92
N ALA A 221 27.91 21.92 10.91
CA ALA A 221 28.67 22.23 9.70
C ALA A 221 28.35 21.25 8.56
N TRP A 222 28.26 19.95 8.87
CA TRP A 222 27.86 18.94 7.89
C TRP A 222 26.41 19.07 7.43
N ARG A 223 25.47 19.42 8.31
CA ARG A 223 24.07 19.66 7.92
C ARG A 223 23.95 20.86 6.96
N ALA A 224 24.79 21.88 7.13
CA ALA A 224 24.86 23.02 6.22
C ALA A 224 25.44 22.63 4.84
N ASP A 225 26.45 21.76 4.81
CA ASP A 225 27.10 21.30 3.57
C ASP A 225 26.35 20.15 2.86
N ALA A 226 25.50 19.40 3.59
CA ALA A 226 24.78 18.21 3.11
C ALA A 226 23.72 18.49 2.03
N LEU A 227 23.43 19.77 1.71
CA LEU A 227 22.60 20.11 0.56
C LEU A 227 23.25 19.73 -0.79
N MET A 228 24.55 19.40 -0.80
CA MET A 228 25.35 19.17 -2.02
C MET A 228 26.09 17.82 -2.09
N MET A 229 26.06 16.98 -1.05
CA MET A 229 26.86 15.73 -1.00
C MET A 229 26.02 14.46 -0.77
N GLU A 230 26.41 13.36 -1.43
CA GLU A 230 25.85 12.02 -1.23
C GLU A 230 26.42 11.36 0.03
N PHE A 231 25.60 10.57 0.75
CA PHE A 231 25.99 9.94 2.03
C PHE A 231 27.28 9.09 1.91
N ARG A 232 27.46 8.42 0.77
CA ARG A 232 28.64 7.58 0.49
C ARG A 232 29.96 8.36 0.43
N GLN A 233 29.90 9.66 0.11
CA GLN A 233 31.07 10.53 -0.02
C GLN A 233 31.51 11.10 1.34
N LEU A 234 30.63 11.06 2.35
CA LEU A 234 30.85 11.57 3.70
C LEU A 234 31.50 10.55 4.65
N GLY A 235 31.45 9.25 4.34
CA GLY A 235 31.98 8.19 5.22
C GLY A 235 33.47 8.34 5.55
N SER A 236 34.31 8.74 4.60
CA SER A 236 35.76 8.92 4.83
C SER A 236 36.11 10.20 5.63
N PRO A 237 35.56 11.39 5.29
CA PRO A 237 35.72 12.60 6.12
C PRO A 237 35.19 12.44 7.54
N MET A 238 34.06 11.74 7.71
CA MET A 238 33.44 11.51 9.00
C MET A 238 34.29 10.57 9.86
N LEU A 239 34.81 9.48 9.29
CA LEU A 239 35.77 8.60 9.97
C LEU A 239 37.01 9.38 10.45
N HIS A 240 37.54 10.26 9.60
CA HIS A 240 38.71 11.08 9.92
C HIS A 240 38.45 12.11 11.03
N ALA A 241 37.33 12.83 10.97
CA ALA A 241 36.94 13.80 11.99
C ALA A 241 36.68 13.13 13.36
N PHE A 242 36.04 11.96 13.33
CA PHE A 242 35.76 11.16 14.53
C PHE A 242 37.04 10.60 15.15
N GLN A 243 37.95 10.06 14.33
CA GLN A 243 39.27 9.60 14.78
C GLN A 243 40.12 10.73 15.36
N TRP A 244 40.06 11.94 14.78
CA TRP A 244 40.78 13.11 15.28
C TRP A 244 40.26 13.59 16.64
N LEU A 245 38.94 13.65 16.81
CA LEU A 245 38.31 14.12 18.05
C LEU A 245 38.55 13.16 19.22
N MET A 246 38.47 11.84 18.99
CA MET A 246 38.72 10.84 20.04
C MET A 246 40.20 10.78 20.45
N ARG A 247 41.14 10.99 19.50
CA ARG A 247 42.56 11.18 19.83
C ARG A 247 42.78 12.40 20.71
N ARG A 248 42.03 13.48 20.45
CA ARG A 248 42.07 14.70 21.26
C ARG A 248 41.49 14.46 22.65
N GLN A 249 40.34 13.80 22.80
CA GLN A 249 39.76 13.49 24.12
C GLN A 249 40.67 12.57 24.96
N ARG A 250 41.29 11.54 24.36
CA ARG A 250 42.28 10.70 25.07
C ARG A 250 43.53 11.47 25.48
N ALA A 251 43.98 12.44 24.68
CA ALA A 251 45.14 13.25 25.00
C ALA A 251 44.90 14.26 26.14
N PHE A 252 43.64 14.62 26.40
CA PHE A 252 43.27 15.63 27.40
C PHE A 252 42.63 15.06 28.67
N GLY A 253 42.47 13.74 28.80
CA GLY A 253 42.17 13.09 30.09
C GLY A 253 40.90 13.58 30.78
N TYR A 254 39.82 13.80 30.03
CA TYR A 254 38.49 13.96 30.63
C TYR A 254 37.81 12.59 30.62
N GLY A 255 37.87 11.92 31.77
CA GLY A 255 36.95 10.84 32.16
C GLY A 255 35.90 11.38 33.11
#